data_AF-T1A280-F1
#
_entry.id   AF-T1A280-F1
#
_cell.length_a   1.000
_cell.length_b   1.000
_cell.length_c   1.000
_cell.angle_alpha   90.00
_cell.angle_beta   90.00
_cell.angle_gamma   90.00
#
_symmetry.space_group_name_H-M   'P 1'
#
loop_
_entity.id
_entity.type
_entity.pdbx_description
1 polymer ?
#
loop_
_entity_poly.entity_id
_entity_poly.type
_entity_poly.pdbx_seq_one_letter_code
_entity_poly.pdbx_strand_id
1 'polypeptide(L)'
;ATTDGDHITKEHTRPQAVRSAGYKPVRVMFYYPNREQAMRIQQKLESLNKSANGEYYYAEAAWAYINKRTGVDLLGILKELAAERMAEHGK
;
A
#
# COMPACT_ATOMS: atom_id res chain seq x y z
N ALA A 1 6.51 12.76 5.43
CA ALA A 1 5.05 12.97 5.49
C ALA A 1 4.76 13.94 6.61
N THR A 2 4.38 15.16 6.26
CA THR A 2 4.06 16.25 7.19
C THR A 2 2.77 15.91 7.94
N THR A 3 2.86 16.05 9.25
CA THR A 3 1.82 15.89 10.26
C THR A 3 0.88 17.10 10.24
N ASP A 4 0.02 17.19 9.24
CA ASP A 4 -1.09 18.15 9.29
C ASP A 4 -2.42 17.40 9.33
N GLY A 5 -3.32 17.81 10.24
CA GLY A 5 -4.51 17.05 10.63
C GLY A 5 -5.45 16.73 9.46
N ASP A 6 -5.41 17.54 8.41
CA ASP A 6 -6.13 17.33 7.15
C ASP A 6 -5.70 16.04 6.44
N HIS A 7 -4.38 15.74 6.41
CA HIS A 7 -3.88 14.53 5.77
C HIS A 7 -4.34 13.26 6.50
N ILE A 8 -4.38 13.32 7.84
CA ILE A 8 -4.89 12.22 8.68
C ILE A 8 -6.37 12.03 8.41
N THR A 9 -7.15 13.11 8.44
CA THR A 9 -8.60 13.08 8.21
C THR A 9 -8.94 12.47 6.86
N LYS A 10 -8.23 12.86 5.79
CA LYS A 10 -8.41 12.30 4.44
C LYS A 10 -8.17 10.80 4.38
N GLU A 11 -7.08 10.30 4.98
CA GLU A 11 -6.81 8.87 5.01
C GLU A 11 -7.83 8.07 5.84
N HIS A 12 -8.45 8.69 6.84
CA HIS A 12 -9.50 8.06 7.64
C HIS A 12 -10.85 8.01 6.92
N THR A 13 -11.15 8.97 6.04
CA THR A 13 -12.44 9.05 5.32
C THR A 13 -12.42 8.35 3.97
N ARG A 14 -11.25 8.14 3.36
CA ARG A 14 -11.10 7.54 2.03
C ARG A 14 -11.78 6.17 1.90
N PRO A 15 -11.63 5.19 2.82
CA PRO A 15 -12.28 3.89 2.67
C PRO A 15 -13.80 4.00 2.67
N GLN A 16 -14.34 4.89 3.50
CA GLN A 16 -15.78 5.15 3.62
C GLN A 16 -16.30 5.82 2.35
N ALA A 17 -15.58 6.79 1.78
CA ALA A 17 -15.95 7.42 0.52
C ALA A 17 -16.01 6.41 -0.64
N VAL A 18 -15.00 5.53 -0.75
CA VAL A 18 -14.95 4.48 -1.79
C VAL A 18 -16.13 3.50 -1.61
N ARG A 19 -16.40 3.07 -0.38
CA ARG A 19 -17.55 2.22 -0.04
C ARG A 19 -18.87 2.90 -0.38
N SER A 20 -19.05 4.17 -0.01
CA SER A 20 -20.26 4.94 -0.28
C SER A 20 -20.52 5.12 -1.77
N ALA A 21 -19.47 5.11 -2.59
CA ALA A 21 -19.58 5.11 -4.04
C ALA A 21 -19.88 3.72 -4.64
N GLY A 22 -20.10 2.67 -3.81
CA GLY A 22 -20.43 1.32 -4.26
C GLY A 22 -19.24 0.43 -4.60
N TYR A 23 -18.01 0.88 -4.32
CA TYR A 23 -16.78 0.13 -4.60
C TYR A 23 -16.22 -0.53 -3.34
N LYS A 24 -15.45 -1.61 -3.52
CA LYS A 24 -14.68 -2.21 -2.43
C LYS A 24 -13.38 -1.44 -2.22
N PRO A 25 -13.13 -0.85 -1.04
CA PRO A 25 -11.84 -0.23 -0.75
C PRO A 25 -10.74 -1.30 -0.74
N VAL A 26 -9.67 -1.06 -1.48
CA VAL A 26 -8.49 -1.93 -1.46
C VAL A 26 -7.26 -1.08 -1.24
N ARG A 27 -6.56 -1.32 -0.14
CA ARG A 27 -5.30 -0.65 0.17
C ARG A 27 -4.13 -1.59 -0.04
N VAL A 28 -3.16 -1.16 -0.84
CA VAL A 28 -1.96 -1.93 -1.20
C VAL A 28 -0.73 -1.12 -0.80
N MET A 29 0.15 -1.70 0.02
CA MET A 29 1.41 -1.06 0.44
C MET A 29 2.60 -2.01 0.23
N PHE A 30 3.54 -1.66 -0.65
CA PHE A 30 4.68 -2.54 -0.95
C PHE A 30 5.73 -2.66 0.17
N TYR A 31 5.63 -1.83 1.20
CA TYR A 31 6.46 -1.89 2.40
C TYR A 31 5.64 -1.59 3.65
N TYR A 32 6.12 -2.07 4.80
CA TYR A 32 5.59 -1.69 6.11
C TYR A 32 6.53 -0.67 6.76
N PRO A 33 6.03 0.38 7.43
CA PRO A 33 6.91 1.35 8.05
C PRO A 33 7.64 0.77 9.26
N ASN A 34 8.88 1.21 9.49
CA ASN A 34 9.69 0.75 10.62
C ASN A 34 9.63 1.68 11.85
N ARG A 35 9.09 2.91 11.70
CA ARG A 35 8.94 3.85 12.82
C ARG A 35 7.68 3.53 13.61
N GLU A 36 7.79 3.39 14.93
CA GLU A 36 6.65 3.03 15.79
C GLU A 36 5.40 3.89 15.57
N GLN A 37 5.56 5.21 15.51
CA GLN A 37 4.43 6.10 15.27
C GLN A 37 3.73 5.79 13.94
N ALA A 38 4.50 5.51 12.88
CA ALA A 38 3.96 5.16 11.59
C ALA A 38 3.30 3.77 11.61
N MET A 39 3.84 2.81 12.34
CA MET A 39 3.22 1.50 12.53
C MET A 39 1.84 1.63 13.20
N ARG A 40 1.72 2.42 14.27
CA ARG A 40 0.44 2.67 14.95
C ARG A 40 -0.59 3.32 14.01
N ILE A 41 -0.16 4.24 13.16
CA ILE A 41 -1.03 4.85 12.13
C ILE A 41 -1.50 3.78 11.13
N GLN A 42 -0.62 2.90 10.65
CA GLN A 42 -1.01 1.84 9.71
C GLN A 42 -1.96 0.82 10.32
N GLN A 43 -1.76 0.43 11.58
CA GLN A 43 -2.69 -0.46 12.30
C GLN A 43 -4.09 0.14 12.40
N LYS A 44 -4.19 1.44 12.67
CA LYS A 44 -5.48 2.13 12.69
C LYS A 44 -6.15 2.15 11.31
N LEU A 45 -5.37 2.41 10.26
CA LEU A 45 -5.87 2.43 8.88
C LEU A 45 -6.29 1.04 8.39
N GLU A 46 -5.62 -0.01 8.82
CA GLU A 46 -6.01 -1.40 8.56
C GLU A 46 -7.38 -1.71 9.18
N SER A 47 -7.57 -1.36 10.46
CA SER A 47 -8.87 -1.51 11.14
C SER A 47 -9.99 -0.75 10.43
N LEU A 48 -9.72 0.49 10.00
CA LEU A 48 -10.69 1.32 9.26
C LEU A 48 -11.04 0.75 7.88
N ASN A 49 -10.08 0.19 7.15
CA ASN A 49 -10.36 -0.47 5.88
C ASN A 49 -11.21 -1.73 6.08
N LYS A 50 -10.87 -2.56 7.08
CA LYS A 50 -11.63 -3.78 7.40
C LYS A 50 -13.07 -3.45 7.83
N SER A 51 -13.27 -2.42 8.64
CA SER A 51 -14.62 -1.99 9.04
C SER A 51 -15.45 -1.42 7.88
N ALA A 52 -14.80 -0.94 6.82
CA ALA A 52 -15.42 -0.57 5.55
C ALA A 52 -15.66 -1.77 4.60
N ASN A 53 -15.54 -3.01 5.09
CA ASN A 53 -15.56 -4.24 4.27
C ASN A 53 -14.51 -4.23 3.14
N GLY A 54 -13.42 -3.50 3.35
CA GLY A 54 -12.31 -3.36 2.43
C GLY A 54 -11.20 -4.38 2.67
N GLU A 55 -10.19 -4.32 1.80
CA GLU A 55 -8.99 -5.14 1.84
C GLU A 55 -7.77 -4.30 2.17
N TYR A 56 -6.80 -4.92 2.83
CA TYR A 56 -5.56 -4.28 3.22
C TYR A 56 -4.40 -5.27 3.05
N TYR A 57 -3.45 -4.93 2.18
CA TYR A 57 -2.29 -5.76 1.87
C TYR A 57 -1.02 -4.96 2.07
N TYR A 58 -0.01 -5.58 2.68
CA TYR A 58 1.31 -4.98 2.83
C TYR A 58 2.43 -5.99 2.56
N ALA A 59 3.62 -5.47 2.22
CA ALA A 59 4.83 -6.26 1.93
C ALA A 59 4.55 -7.38 0.92
N GLU A 60 4.95 -8.63 1.19
CA GLU A 60 4.73 -9.78 0.30
C GLU A 60 3.27 -9.96 -0.12
N ALA A 61 2.31 -9.70 0.78
CA ALA A 61 0.90 -9.81 0.45
C ALA A 61 0.45 -8.75 -0.59
N ALA A 62 1.07 -7.58 -0.61
CA ALA A 62 0.79 -6.55 -1.60
C ALA A 62 1.29 -6.97 -3.00
N TRP A 63 2.51 -7.53 -3.08
CA TRP A 63 3.05 -8.06 -4.34
C TRP A 63 2.22 -9.22 -4.88
N ALA A 64 1.85 -10.16 -4.01
CA ALA A 64 0.99 -11.28 -4.37
C ALA A 64 -0.40 -10.81 -4.83
N TYR A 65 -0.97 -9.78 -4.19
CA TYR A 65 -2.25 -9.20 -4.60
C TYR A 65 -2.21 -8.64 -6.02
N ILE A 66 -1.17 -7.86 -6.36
CA ILE A 66 -1.01 -7.30 -7.71
C ILE A 66 -0.91 -8.42 -8.74
N ASN A 67 -0.01 -9.39 -8.53
CA ASN A 67 0.16 -10.51 -9.46
C ASN A 67 -1.16 -11.29 -9.63
N LYS A 68 -1.84 -11.65 -8.54
CA LYS A 68 -3.13 -12.35 -8.61
C LYS A 68 -4.20 -11.54 -9.34
N ARG A 69 -4.22 -10.22 -9.18
CA ARG A 69 -5.27 -9.35 -9.74
C ARG A 69 -5.04 -8.99 -11.21
N THR A 70 -3.79 -8.87 -11.64
CA THR A 70 -3.43 -8.36 -12.97
C THR A 70 -2.70 -9.37 -13.85
N GLY A 71 -2.16 -10.45 -13.28
CA GLY A 71 -1.27 -11.39 -13.95
C GLY A 71 0.16 -10.86 -14.15
N VAL A 72 0.50 -9.72 -13.53
CA VAL A 72 1.81 -9.06 -13.71
C VAL A 72 2.69 -9.26 -12.48
N ASP A 73 3.87 -9.85 -12.68
CA ASP A 73 4.93 -9.90 -11.66
C ASP A 73 5.70 -8.56 -11.60
N LEU A 74 5.05 -7.56 -10.99
CA LEU A 74 5.63 -6.23 -10.85
C LEU A 74 6.92 -6.23 -10.03
N LEU A 75 7.03 -7.09 -9.01
CA LEU A 75 8.24 -7.16 -8.18
C LEU A 75 9.41 -7.72 -9.00
N GLY A 76 9.17 -8.75 -9.81
CA GLY A 76 10.16 -9.30 -10.73
C GLY A 76 10.68 -8.24 -11.70
N ILE A 77 9.77 -7.53 -12.37
CA ILE A 77 10.13 -6.44 -13.31
C ILE A 77 10.99 -5.37 -12.62
N LEU A 78 10.61 -4.92 -11.41
CA LEU A 78 11.39 -3.91 -10.69
C LEU A 78 12.78 -4.41 -10.27
N LYS A 79 12.90 -5.70 -9.92
CA LYS A 79 14.20 -6.32 -9.58
C LYS A 79 15.11 -6.43 -10.80
N GLU A 80 14.56 -6.78 -11.96
CA GLU A 80 15.28 -6.83 -13.23
C GLU A 80 15.83 -5.45 -13.59
N LEU A 81 14.97 -4.42 -13.59
CA LEU A 81 15.38 -3.03 -13.83
C LEU A 81 16.45 -2.53 -12.85
N ALA A 82 16.35 -2.93 -11.58
CA ALA A 82 17.36 -2.58 -10.58
C ALA A 82 18.70 -3.26 -10.87
N ALA A 83 18.69 -4.53 -11.28
CA ALA A 83 19.88 -5.28 -11.63
C ALA A 83 20.58 -4.71 -12.88
N GLU A 84 19.81 -4.39 -13.93
CA GLU A 84 20.30 -3.74 -15.14
C GLU A 84 21.01 -2.42 -14.81
N ARG A 85 20.36 -1.57 -14.01
CA ARG A 85 20.92 -0.28 -13.60
C ARG A 85 22.19 -0.41 -12.76
N MET A 86 22.29 -1.43 -11.91
CA MET A 86 23.50 -1.71 -11.15
C MET A 86 24.65 -2.20 -12.05
N ALA A 87 24.35 -2.99 -13.08
CA ALA A 87 25.34 -3.45 -14.05
C ALA A 87 25.88 -2.30 -14.92
N GLU A 88 25.03 -1.33 -15.28
CA GLU A 88 25.43 -0.16 -16.08
C GLU A 88 26.29 0.86 -15.31
N HIS A 89 26.02 1.08 -14.03
CA HIS A 89 26.71 2.08 -13.20
C HIS A 89 27.86 1.52 -12.35
N GLY A 90 28.15 0.22 -12.47
CA GLY A 90 29.29 -0.45 -11.83
C GLY A 90 30.64 -0.28 -12.55
N LYS A 91 30.75 0.67 -13.49
CA LYS A 91 32.00 1.07 -14.16
C LYS A 91 32.48 2.43 -13.69
#